data_AF-A0A7K6NSG8-F1
#
_entry.id   AF-A0A7K6NSG8-F1
#
_cell.length_a   1.000
_cell.length_b   1.000
_cell.length_c   1.000
_cell.angle_alpha   90.00
_cell.angle_beta   90.00
_cell.angle_gamma   90.00
#
_symmetry.space_group_name_H-M   'P 1'
#
loop_
_entity.id
_entity.type
_entity.pdbx_description
1 polymer ?
#
loop_
_entity_poly.entity_id
_entity_poly.type
_entity_poly.pdbx_seq_one_letter_code
_entity_poly.pdbx_strand_id
1 'polypeptide(L)'
;VSGIKSLYESELADARRVLDETAKERARLQIEIGKLRAELEEFNKSYKKKDADLSVAQGRIKDLEVLFHRSEAELNTVLNEKRSLEAEVADLRAQLAKAEDSHAVAKKQLEKETLMRVDLENRCQSLQEDLDFRKNVFEEEIRETRKRHEHRLVEVDTSRQQEYESKMTQALEDLRNQHDEQVKLYKMELEQTYQAKLENAKLSSDQNDKAAGAAREELKEARMRIEALSYQLSGLQKQASAAEDRIRELEEMMAGEREKFRKMLDAKEREMTEMRDQMQQQLTEYQELLDVKLALDMEISAYRKLLEGEEERLKLSPSPSSRVTVSRATSSSSSSSTSLVRSSRGKRRRIEAEEFSGSGTSGIGTGSISGSSSSSSFQMSQQASATGSISIEEIDLEGKYVQLKNNSEKDQSLGNWRLKRQIGDGEEIAYKFTPKYVLRAGQTVTIWGADAGVSHSPPSVLVWKNQGSWGTGGNIRTYLVNAEGEEVAVRSVTKSVVVRENEEEEDEAEFGEEELFNQQGDPRTTSRGCSVM
;
A
#
# COMPACT_ATOMS: atom_id res chain seq x y z
N VAL A 1 135.78 -109.83 -178.06
CA VAL A 1 134.55 -109.72 -177.22
C VAL A 1 134.71 -108.51 -176.32
N SER A 2 133.90 -107.45 -176.48
CA SER A 2 134.15 -106.15 -175.79
C SER A 2 132.89 -105.40 -175.31
N GLY A 3 131.75 -105.50 -176.00
CA GLY A 3 130.58 -104.65 -175.72
C GLY A 3 129.88 -104.88 -174.37
N ILE A 4 129.88 -106.11 -173.85
CA ILE A 4 129.07 -106.49 -172.67
C ILE A 4 129.52 -105.77 -171.38
N LYS A 5 130.82 -105.51 -171.22
CA LYS A 5 131.36 -104.86 -170.01
C LYS A 5 130.90 -103.40 -169.88
N SER A 6 130.75 -102.69 -171.00
CA SER A 6 130.31 -101.30 -171.04
C SER A 6 128.86 -101.12 -170.55
N LEU A 7 127.96 -102.05 -170.88
CA LEU A 7 126.57 -101.99 -170.46
C LEU A 7 126.46 -102.13 -168.93
N TYR A 8 127.09 -103.16 -168.35
CA TYR A 8 127.10 -103.32 -166.90
C TYR A 8 127.77 -102.15 -166.16
N GLU A 9 128.81 -101.53 -166.71
CA GLU A 9 129.40 -100.33 -166.11
C GLU A 9 128.47 -99.11 -166.17
N SER A 10 127.66 -98.97 -167.23
CA SER A 10 126.62 -97.92 -167.31
C SER A 10 125.42 -98.17 -166.38
N GLU A 11 124.91 -99.41 -166.30
CA GLU A 11 123.82 -99.79 -165.39
C GLU A 11 124.21 -99.58 -163.93
N LEU A 12 125.46 -99.91 -163.56
CA LEU A 12 125.98 -99.73 -162.21
C LEU A 12 126.22 -98.24 -161.88
N ALA A 13 126.53 -97.41 -162.89
CA ALA A 13 126.60 -95.96 -162.73
C ALA A 13 125.20 -95.32 -162.53
N ASP A 14 124.20 -95.72 -163.31
CA ASP A 14 122.83 -95.21 -163.15
C ASP A 14 122.18 -95.72 -161.86
N ALA A 15 122.41 -96.97 -161.47
CA ALA A 15 121.99 -97.50 -160.18
C ALA A 15 122.60 -96.71 -159.00
N ARG A 16 123.86 -96.30 -159.09
CA ARG A 16 124.48 -95.39 -158.10
C ARG A 16 123.86 -94.00 -158.14
N ARG A 17 123.57 -93.44 -159.32
CA ARG A 17 122.92 -92.13 -159.46
C ARG A 17 121.53 -92.13 -158.83
N VAL A 18 120.71 -93.16 -159.07
CA VAL A 18 119.38 -93.32 -158.45
C VAL A 18 119.50 -93.55 -156.94
N LEU A 19 120.52 -94.27 -156.46
CA LEU A 19 120.77 -94.44 -155.02
C LEU A 19 121.18 -93.12 -154.35
N ASP A 20 122.01 -92.30 -155.00
CA ASP A 20 122.37 -90.95 -154.54
C ASP A 20 121.20 -89.96 -154.61
N GLU A 21 120.35 -90.04 -155.65
CA GLU A 21 119.14 -89.22 -155.80
C GLU A 21 118.12 -89.58 -154.72
N THR A 22 117.79 -90.86 -154.55
CA THR A 22 116.89 -91.31 -153.47
C THR A 22 117.48 -91.07 -152.07
N ALA A 23 118.81 -91.09 -151.90
CA ALA A 23 119.45 -90.67 -150.65
C ALA A 23 119.30 -89.16 -150.39
N LYS A 24 119.43 -88.32 -151.42
CA LYS A 24 119.18 -86.85 -151.33
C LYS A 24 117.71 -86.54 -151.08
N GLU A 25 116.79 -87.27 -151.70
CA GLU A 25 115.34 -87.14 -151.46
C GLU A 25 114.97 -87.59 -150.05
N ARG A 26 115.49 -88.75 -149.60
CA ARG A 26 115.35 -89.20 -148.21
C ARG A 26 115.91 -88.18 -147.22
N ALA A 27 117.07 -87.58 -147.50
CA ALA A 27 117.64 -86.53 -146.66
C ALA A 27 116.77 -85.25 -146.65
N ARG A 28 116.25 -84.81 -147.81
CA ARG A 28 115.30 -83.69 -147.90
C ARG A 28 114.03 -83.96 -147.08
N LEU A 29 113.36 -85.09 -147.32
CA LEU A 29 112.16 -85.49 -146.61
C LEU A 29 112.42 -85.66 -145.10
N GLN A 30 113.60 -86.14 -144.69
CA GLN A 30 113.95 -86.27 -143.27
C GLN A 30 114.24 -84.90 -142.62
N ILE A 31 114.78 -83.93 -143.35
CA ILE A 31 114.88 -82.52 -142.91
C ILE A 31 113.50 -81.87 -142.83
N GLU A 32 112.62 -82.13 -143.81
CA GLU A 32 111.27 -81.58 -143.89
C GLU A 32 110.35 -82.15 -142.80
N ILE A 33 110.41 -83.45 -142.55
CA ILE A 33 109.82 -84.09 -141.35
C ILE A 33 110.41 -83.50 -140.06
N GLY A 34 111.70 -83.15 -140.05
CA GLY A 34 112.34 -82.45 -138.93
C GLY A 34 111.74 -81.06 -138.68
N LYS A 35 111.57 -80.25 -139.74
CA LYS A 35 110.93 -78.93 -139.68
C LYS A 35 109.47 -79.03 -139.24
N LEU A 36 108.68 -79.88 -139.90
CA LEU A 36 107.27 -80.08 -139.57
C LEU A 36 107.07 -80.58 -138.14
N ARG A 37 107.99 -81.39 -137.59
CA ARG A 37 107.99 -81.78 -136.18
C ARG A 37 108.32 -80.61 -135.25
N ALA A 38 109.30 -79.78 -135.59
CA ALA A 38 109.63 -78.58 -134.81
C ALA A 38 108.48 -77.56 -134.81
N GLU A 39 107.88 -77.31 -135.98
CA GLU A 39 106.70 -76.46 -136.15
C GLU A 39 105.50 -77.00 -135.36
N LEU A 40 105.21 -78.31 -135.44
CA LEU A 40 104.14 -78.95 -134.65
C LEU A 40 104.43 -78.85 -133.14
N GLU A 41 105.69 -79.03 -132.71
CA GLU A 41 106.09 -78.79 -131.32
C GLU A 41 105.89 -77.34 -130.88
N GLU A 42 106.22 -76.36 -131.72
CA GLU A 42 106.02 -74.93 -131.43
C GLU A 42 104.54 -74.55 -131.39
N PHE A 43 103.73 -75.05 -132.34
CA PHE A 43 102.27 -74.91 -132.29
C PHE A 43 101.66 -75.60 -131.06
N ASN A 44 102.17 -76.76 -130.62
CA ASN A 44 101.72 -77.48 -129.43
C ASN A 44 102.10 -76.72 -128.14
N LYS A 45 103.32 -76.15 -128.07
CA LYS A 45 103.77 -75.26 -126.98
C LYS A 45 102.92 -73.98 -126.92
N SER A 46 102.63 -73.37 -128.08
CA SER A 46 101.78 -72.18 -128.21
C SER A 46 100.33 -72.47 -127.82
N TYR A 47 99.75 -73.57 -128.31
CA TYR A 47 98.41 -74.03 -127.96
C TYR A 47 98.27 -74.29 -126.45
N LYS A 48 99.19 -75.05 -125.85
CA LYS A 48 99.18 -75.31 -124.39
C LYS A 48 99.31 -74.03 -123.57
N LYS A 49 100.09 -73.04 -124.04
CA LYS A 49 100.12 -71.72 -123.40
C LYS A 49 98.78 -71.02 -123.51
N LYS A 50 98.15 -71.01 -124.69
CA LYS A 50 96.83 -70.38 -124.91
C LYS A 50 95.71 -71.06 -124.12
N ASP A 51 95.76 -72.38 -123.97
CA ASP A 51 94.83 -73.17 -123.17
C ASP A 51 94.99 -72.86 -121.67
N ALA A 52 96.22 -72.74 -121.18
CA ALA A 52 96.51 -72.28 -119.83
C ALA A 52 96.09 -70.80 -119.59
N ASP A 53 96.41 -69.89 -120.51
CA ASP A 53 95.99 -68.48 -120.46
C ASP A 53 94.44 -68.37 -120.41
N LEU A 54 93.74 -69.20 -121.20
CA LEU A 54 92.28 -69.28 -121.26
C LEU A 54 91.67 -69.89 -119.98
N SER A 55 92.29 -70.93 -119.42
CA SER A 55 91.87 -71.52 -118.15
C SER A 55 91.99 -70.54 -116.98
N VAL A 56 93.08 -69.75 -116.92
CA VAL A 56 93.26 -68.66 -115.96
C VAL A 56 92.21 -67.56 -116.17
N ALA A 57 91.90 -67.19 -117.42
CA ALA A 57 90.86 -66.23 -117.73
C ALA A 57 89.46 -66.73 -117.29
N GLN A 58 89.14 -68.00 -117.51
CA GLN A 58 87.88 -68.63 -117.05
C GLN A 58 87.78 -68.70 -115.53
N GLY A 59 88.89 -68.96 -114.82
CA GLY A 59 88.95 -68.87 -113.36
C GLY A 59 88.60 -67.46 -112.88
N ARG A 60 89.29 -66.45 -113.43
CA ARG A 60 89.06 -65.05 -113.09
C ARG A 60 87.63 -64.57 -113.42
N ILE A 61 87.00 -65.08 -114.48
CA ILE A 61 85.60 -64.79 -114.77
C ILE A 61 84.70 -65.32 -113.65
N LYS A 62 84.88 -66.57 -113.22
CA LYS A 62 84.09 -67.16 -112.11
C LYS A 62 84.30 -66.42 -110.79
N ASP A 63 85.53 -66.01 -110.48
CA ASP A 63 85.81 -65.20 -109.30
C ASP A 63 85.06 -63.86 -109.34
N LEU A 64 84.99 -63.22 -110.52
CA LEU A 64 84.24 -61.98 -110.72
C LEU A 64 82.71 -62.19 -110.71
N GLU A 65 82.21 -63.31 -111.22
CA GLU A 65 80.78 -63.71 -111.14
C GLU A 65 80.35 -63.92 -109.68
N VAL A 66 81.18 -64.60 -108.87
CA VAL A 66 80.93 -64.79 -107.43
C VAL A 66 80.96 -63.46 -106.68
N LEU A 67 81.92 -62.58 -106.98
CA LEU A 67 81.96 -61.23 -106.39
C LEU A 67 80.77 -60.36 -106.82
N PHE A 68 80.35 -60.46 -108.10
CA PHE A 68 79.18 -59.76 -108.61
C PHE A 68 77.91 -60.20 -107.87
N HIS A 69 77.59 -61.49 -107.87
CA HIS A 69 76.40 -62.02 -107.19
C HIS A 69 76.41 -61.79 -105.68
N ARG A 70 77.60 -61.77 -105.05
CA ARG A 70 77.75 -61.34 -103.66
C ARG A 70 77.35 -59.87 -103.48
N SER A 71 77.88 -58.97 -104.31
CA SER A 71 77.55 -57.53 -104.23
C SER A 71 76.09 -57.25 -104.59
N GLU A 72 75.50 -58.05 -105.48
CA GLU A 72 74.08 -58.02 -105.83
C GLU A 72 73.20 -58.48 -104.65
N ALA A 73 73.59 -59.52 -103.92
CA ALA A 73 72.91 -59.95 -102.71
C ALA A 73 73.01 -58.90 -101.59
N GLU A 74 74.21 -58.36 -101.33
CA GLU A 74 74.45 -57.29 -100.34
C GLU A 74 73.68 -56.00 -100.68
N LEU A 75 73.58 -55.63 -101.97
CA LEU A 75 72.74 -54.52 -102.43
C LEU A 75 71.25 -54.80 -102.19
N ASN A 76 70.78 -56.02 -102.46
CA ASN A 76 69.38 -56.39 -102.25
C ASN A 76 68.98 -56.42 -100.76
N THR A 77 69.88 -56.84 -99.84
CA THR A 77 69.61 -56.74 -98.39
C THR A 77 69.52 -55.29 -97.95
N VAL A 78 70.48 -54.44 -98.32
CA VAL A 78 70.47 -53.00 -97.97
C VAL A 78 69.27 -52.27 -98.57
N LEU A 79 68.81 -52.63 -99.78
CA LEU A 79 67.59 -52.07 -100.37
C LEU A 79 66.32 -52.50 -99.62
N ASN A 80 66.29 -53.70 -99.03
CA ASN A 80 65.16 -54.16 -98.22
C ASN A 80 65.16 -53.55 -96.81
N GLU A 81 66.32 -53.46 -96.17
CA GLU A 81 66.51 -52.72 -94.90
C GLU A 81 66.10 -51.25 -95.06
N LYS A 82 66.54 -50.60 -96.15
CA LYS A 82 66.12 -49.24 -96.49
C LYS A 82 64.60 -49.13 -96.59
N ARG A 83 63.92 -50.06 -97.28
CA ARG A 83 62.45 -50.07 -97.41
C ARG A 83 61.74 -50.22 -96.06
N SER A 84 62.28 -51.04 -95.15
CA SER A 84 61.76 -51.16 -93.78
C SER A 84 61.87 -49.84 -93.03
N LEU A 85 63.06 -49.23 -93.03
CA LEU A 85 63.32 -47.95 -92.36
C LEU A 85 62.50 -46.80 -92.97
N GLU A 86 62.28 -46.79 -94.29
CA GLU A 86 61.40 -45.81 -94.95
C GLU A 86 59.93 -45.98 -94.53
N ALA A 87 59.46 -47.21 -94.31
CA ALA A 87 58.13 -47.49 -93.78
C ALA A 87 58.00 -47.12 -92.28
N GLU A 88 58.97 -47.53 -91.45
CA GLU A 88 59.03 -47.18 -90.02
C GLU A 88 59.05 -45.67 -89.80
N VAL A 89 59.81 -44.92 -90.61
CA VAL A 89 59.83 -43.46 -90.57
C VAL A 89 58.51 -42.84 -91.04
N ALA A 90 57.79 -43.47 -91.97
CA ALA A 90 56.44 -43.04 -92.35
C ALA A 90 55.42 -43.27 -91.23
N ASP A 91 55.45 -44.44 -90.58
CA ASP A 91 54.57 -44.77 -89.45
C ASP A 91 54.86 -43.90 -88.23
N LEU A 92 56.12 -43.63 -87.89
CA LEU A 92 56.50 -42.72 -86.81
C LEU A 92 56.04 -41.29 -87.08
N ARG A 93 56.10 -40.80 -88.33
CA ARG A 93 55.53 -39.50 -88.72
C ARG A 93 54.01 -39.49 -88.61
N ALA A 94 53.33 -40.56 -89.00
CA ALA A 94 51.89 -40.69 -88.86
C ALA A 94 51.43 -40.79 -87.39
N GLN A 95 52.25 -41.37 -86.51
CA GLN A 95 52.03 -41.37 -85.06
C GLN A 95 52.28 -40.00 -84.44
N LEU A 96 53.36 -39.30 -84.83
CA LEU A 96 53.66 -37.94 -84.40
C LEU A 96 52.50 -36.98 -84.72
N ALA A 97 52.04 -36.96 -85.98
CA ALA A 97 50.95 -36.09 -86.40
C ALA A 97 49.64 -36.35 -85.61
N LYS A 98 49.29 -37.63 -85.37
CA LYS A 98 48.15 -38.00 -84.52
C LYS A 98 48.31 -37.53 -83.07
N ALA A 99 49.53 -37.61 -82.53
CA ALA A 99 49.83 -37.11 -81.18
C ALA A 99 49.70 -35.59 -81.11
N GLU A 100 50.26 -34.86 -82.09
CA GLU A 100 50.17 -33.40 -82.22
C GLU A 100 48.72 -32.92 -82.36
N ASP A 101 47.91 -33.56 -83.21
CA ASP A 101 46.46 -33.31 -83.34
C ASP A 101 45.72 -33.54 -82.01
N SER A 102 45.99 -34.67 -81.34
CA SER A 102 45.35 -35.01 -80.06
C SER A 102 45.70 -34.01 -78.95
N HIS A 103 46.95 -33.56 -78.91
CA HIS A 103 47.43 -32.53 -78.00
C HIS A 103 46.81 -31.16 -78.31
N ALA A 104 46.67 -30.79 -79.59
CA ALA A 104 46.00 -29.57 -80.01
C ALA A 104 44.50 -29.56 -79.67
N VAL A 105 43.83 -30.72 -79.71
CA VAL A 105 42.44 -30.87 -79.22
C VAL A 105 42.37 -30.75 -77.70
N ALA A 106 43.21 -31.47 -76.96
CA ALA A 106 43.24 -31.43 -75.50
C ALA A 106 43.55 -30.03 -74.97
N LYS A 107 44.49 -29.30 -75.58
CA LYS A 107 44.80 -27.90 -75.26
C LYS A 107 43.58 -26.98 -75.45
N LYS A 108 42.86 -27.12 -76.57
CA LYS A 108 41.62 -26.37 -76.85
C LYS A 108 40.45 -26.75 -75.93
N GLN A 109 40.45 -27.96 -75.36
CA GLN A 109 39.48 -28.35 -74.32
C GLN A 109 39.84 -27.69 -72.99
N LEU A 110 41.10 -27.78 -72.55
CA LEU A 110 41.59 -27.12 -71.33
C LEU A 110 41.39 -25.60 -71.36
N GLU A 111 41.61 -24.94 -72.51
CA GLU A 111 41.35 -23.50 -72.70
C GLU A 111 39.87 -23.14 -72.52
N LYS A 112 38.95 -24.01 -72.96
CA LYS A 112 37.50 -23.81 -72.74
C LYS A 112 37.09 -24.10 -71.31
N GLU A 113 37.61 -25.16 -70.70
CA GLU A 113 37.30 -25.54 -69.33
C GLU A 113 37.82 -24.52 -68.31
N THR A 114 39.01 -23.96 -68.53
CA THR A 114 39.54 -22.88 -67.69
C THR A 114 38.71 -21.60 -67.81
N LEU A 115 38.25 -21.23 -69.01
CA LEU A 115 37.34 -20.10 -69.21
C LEU A 115 35.99 -20.33 -68.53
N MET A 116 35.35 -21.49 -68.75
CA MET A 116 34.08 -21.84 -68.08
C MET A 116 34.21 -21.88 -66.55
N ARG A 117 35.37 -22.33 -66.02
CA ARG A 117 35.64 -22.30 -64.58
C ARG A 117 35.66 -20.86 -64.04
N VAL A 118 36.36 -19.95 -64.74
CA VAL A 118 36.43 -18.54 -64.34
C VAL A 118 35.06 -17.85 -64.45
N ASP A 119 34.27 -18.13 -65.49
CA ASP A 119 32.90 -17.58 -65.61
C ASP A 119 31.98 -18.06 -64.46
N LEU A 120 32.10 -19.33 -64.07
CA LEU A 120 31.37 -19.88 -62.92
C LEU A 120 31.88 -19.32 -61.58
N GLU A 121 33.18 -19.15 -61.43
CA GLU A 121 33.82 -18.58 -60.23
C GLU A 121 33.39 -17.12 -60.03
N ASN A 122 33.43 -16.30 -61.09
CA ASN A 122 32.90 -14.92 -61.10
C ASN A 122 31.42 -14.90 -60.73
N ARG A 123 30.60 -15.79 -61.31
CA ARG A 123 29.17 -15.88 -61.00
C ARG A 123 28.90 -16.30 -59.55
N CYS A 124 29.72 -17.18 -58.98
CA CYS A 124 29.65 -17.54 -57.56
C CYS A 124 30.03 -16.36 -56.66
N GLN A 125 31.04 -15.56 -57.03
CA GLN A 125 31.40 -14.33 -56.30
C GLN A 125 30.25 -13.31 -56.32
N SER A 126 29.69 -12.99 -57.49
CA SER A 126 28.55 -12.07 -57.56
C SER A 126 27.33 -12.57 -56.80
N LEU A 127 27.04 -13.88 -56.80
CA LEU A 127 25.94 -14.45 -56.00
C LEU A 127 26.22 -14.42 -54.50
N GLN A 128 27.48 -14.48 -54.07
CA GLN A 128 27.87 -14.32 -52.67
C GLN A 128 27.70 -12.85 -52.23
N GLU A 129 28.13 -11.90 -53.05
CA GLU A 129 27.94 -10.45 -52.83
C GLU A 129 26.44 -10.09 -52.74
N ASP A 130 25.61 -10.61 -53.66
CA ASP A 130 24.16 -10.44 -53.66
C ASP A 130 23.50 -10.99 -52.38
N LEU A 131 24.01 -12.11 -51.87
CA LEU A 131 23.52 -12.79 -50.68
C LEU A 131 23.92 -12.03 -49.41
N ASP A 132 25.16 -11.57 -49.32
CA ASP A 132 25.65 -10.81 -48.16
C ASP A 132 25.09 -9.37 -48.13
N PHE A 133 24.84 -8.75 -49.29
CA PHE A 133 24.03 -7.53 -49.39
C PHE A 133 22.62 -7.74 -48.80
N ARG A 134 21.92 -8.82 -49.20
CA ARG A 134 20.59 -9.14 -48.66
C ARG A 134 20.60 -9.42 -47.16
N LYS A 135 21.63 -10.10 -46.64
CA LYS A 135 21.82 -10.25 -45.17
C LYS A 135 21.90 -8.90 -44.49
N ASN A 136 22.73 -7.99 -44.99
CA ASN A 136 22.94 -6.67 -44.39
C ASN A 136 21.63 -5.85 -44.38
N VAL A 137 20.86 -5.89 -45.48
CA VAL A 137 19.52 -5.26 -45.54
C VAL A 137 18.56 -5.87 -44.52
N PHE A 138 18.44 -7.21 -44.44
CA PHE A 138 17.58 -7.85 -43.44
C PHE A 138 18.04 -7.59 -42.00
N GLU A 139 19.34 -7.50 -41.73
CA GLU A 139 19.82 -7.09 -40.42
C GLU A 139 19.50 -5.61 -40.11
N GLU A 140 19.52 -4.72 -41.08
CA GLU A 140 19.10 -3.33 -40.92
C GLU A 140 17.60 -3.22 -40.66
N GLU A 141 16.76 -3.93 -41.42
CA GLU A 141 15.32 -4.05 -41.16
C GLU A 141 15.04 -4.63 -39.76
N ILE A 142 15.79 -5.65 -39.32
CA ILE A 142 15.68 -6.24 -37.98
C ILE A 142 16.14 -5.25 -36.90
N ARG A 143 17.23 -4.50 -37.11
CA ARG A 143 17.70 -3.47 -36.18
C ARG A 143 16.71 -2.30 -36.09
N GLU A 144 16.11 -1.90 -37.21
CA GLU A 144 15.16 -0.79 -37.26
C GLU A 144 13.78 -1.18 -36.68
N THR A 145 13.27 -2.39 -36.97
CA THR A 145 12.04 -2.91 -36.36
C THR A 145 12.20 -3.13 -34.86
N ARG A 146 13.36 -3.62 -34.40
CA ARG A 146 13.70 -3.67 -32.95
C ARG A 146 13.67 -2.28 -32.32
N LYS A 147 14.35 -1.28 -32.91
CA LYS A 147 14.32 0.11 -32.42
C LYS A 147 12.91 0.71 -32.38
N ARG A 148 12.08 0.47 -33.41
CA ARG A 148 10.66 0.89 -33.41
C ARG A 148 9.84 0.20 -32.31
N HIS A 149 10.13 -1.06 -32.01
CA HIS A 149 9.44 -1.80 -30.95
C HIS A 149 9.88 -1.33 -29.56
N GLU A 150 11.19 -1.17 -29.35
CA GLU A 150 11.80 -0.61 -28.15
C GLU A 150 11.26 0.80 -27.85
N HIS A 151 11.25 1.70 -28.83
CA HIS A 151 10.69 3.04 -28.68
C HIS A 151 9.19 3.00 -28.32
N ARG A 152 8.41 2.09 -28.92
CA ARG A 152 6.98 1.91 -28.58
C ARG A 152 6.78 1.35 -27.17
N LEU A 153 7.65 0.44 -26.71
CA LEU A 153 7.60 -0.06 -25.34
C LEU A 153 7.91 1.06 -24.35
N VAL A 154 8.97 1.84 -24.59
CA VAL A 154 9.32 3.01 -23.77
C VAL A 154 8.20 4.06 -23.77
N GLU A 155 7.55 4.34 -24.90
CA GLU A 155 6.38 5.23 -24.97
C GLU A 155 5.19 4.70 -24.14
N VAL A 156 4.87 3.42 -24.26
CA VAL A 156 3.75 2.78 -23.54
C VAL A 156 4.02 2.73 -22.04
N ASP A 157 5.24 2.40 -21.62
CA ASP A 157 5.59 2.33 -20.20
C ASP A 157 5.78 3.72 -19.58
N THR A 158 6.27 4.72 -20.33
CA THR A 158 6.25 6.13 -19.92
C THR A 158 4.80 6.64 -19.77
N SER A 159 3.92 6.31 -20.72
CA SER A 159 2.50 6.69 -20.65
C SER A 159 1.80 6.03 -19.46
N ARG A 160 2.07 4.75 -19.19
CA ARG A 160 1.60 4.05 -17.98
C ARG A 160 2.13 4.68 -16.71
N GLN A 161 3.42 5.02 -16.66
CA GLN A 161 4.01 5.67 -15.49
C GLN A 161 3.33 7.03 -15.24
N GLN A 162 3.13 7.86 -16.27
CA GLN A 162 2.38 9.11 -16.16
C GLN A 162 0.92 8.89 -15.74
N GLU A 163 0.26 7.84 -16.23
CA GLU A 163 -1.07 7.44 -15.77
C GLU A 163 -1.09 7.03 -14.29
N TYR A 164 -0.09 6.28 -13.81
CA TYR A 164 0.02 5.88 -12.41
C TYR A 164 0.37 7.05 -11.50
N GLU A 165 1.31 7.91 -11.90
CA GLU A 165 1.65 9.15 -11.19
C GLU A 165 0.44 10.08 -11.12
N SER A 166 -0.28 10.29 -12.22
CA SER A 166 -1.51 11.09 -12.28
C SER A 166 -2.61 10.55 -11.35
N LYS A 167 -2.88 9.24 -11.40
CA LYS A 167 -3.87 8.58 -10.51
C LYS A 167 -3.44 8.64 -9.04
N MET A 168 -2.14 8.56 -8.75
CA MET A 168 -1.60 8.71 -7.40
C MET A 168 -1.73 10.15 -6.90
N THR A 169 -1.42 11.15 -7.73
CA THR A 169 -1.63 12.57 -7.37
C THR A 169 -3.10 12.89 -7.16
N GLN A 170 -3.98 12.36 -8.00
CA GLN A 170 -5.43 12.52 -7.83
C GLN A 170 -5.91 11.88 -6.52
N ALA A 171 -5.51 10.65 -6.21
CA ALA A 171 -5.89 10.00 -4.95
C ALA A 171 -5.37 10.75 -3.71
N LEU A 172 -4.18 11.36 -3.78
CA LEU A 172 -3.64 12.21 -2.70
C LEU A 172 -4.37 13.56 -2.60
N GLU A 173 -4.86 14.11 -3.70
CA GLU A 173 -5.67 15.32 -3.73
C GLU A 173 -7.10 15.06 -3.22
N ASP A 174 -7.72 13.95 -3.61
CA ASP A 174 -9.03 13.49 -3.10
C ASP A 174 -8.98 13.22 -1.58
N LEU A 175 -7.92 12.57 -1.08
CA LEU A 175 -7.72 12.37 0.37
C LEU A 175 -7.53 13.70 1.12
N ARG A 176 -6.79 14.66 0.54
CA ARG A 176 -6.68 16.01 1.12
C ARG A 176 -8.03 16.70 1.16
N ASN A 177 -8.78 16.69 0.07
CA ASN A 177 -10.12 17.28 -0.03
C ASN A 177 -11.07 16.68 1.01
N GLN A 178 -11.06 15.35 1.20
CA GLN A 178 -11.87 14.67 2.23
C GLN A 178 -11.49 15.09 3.65
N HIS A 179 -10.21 15.19 3.99
CA HIS A 179 -9.79 15.71 5.30
C HIS A 179 -10.14 17.19 5.49
N ASP A 180 -9.99 18.00 4.44
CA ASP A 180 -10.37 19.41 4.42
C ASP A 180 -11.89 19.60 4.63
N GLU A 181 -12.71 18.70 4.07
CA GLU A 181 -14.17 18.65 4.28
C GLU A 181 -14.52 18.18 5.70
N GLN A 182 -13.86 17.13 6.23
CA GLN A 182 -14.02 16.70 7.63
C GLN A 182 -13.71 17.84 8.61
N VAL A 183 -12.59 18.55 8.41
CA VAL A 183 -12.21 19.70 9.25
C VAL A 183 -13.22 20.85 9.14
N LYS A 184 -13.79 21.10 7.95
CA LYS A 184 -14.88 22.09 7.78
C LYS A 184 -16.17 21.66 8.51
N LEU A 185 -16.53 20.38 8.47
CA LEU A 185 -17.69 19.83 9.18
C LEU A 185 -17.51 19.92 10.69
N TYR A 186 -16.42 19.38 11.24
CA TYR A 186 -16.11 19.49 12.68
C TYR A 186 -16.08 20.94 13.16
N LYS A 187 -15.50 21.86 12.37
CA LYS A 187 -15.53 23.29 12.70
C LYS A 187 -16.95 23.85 12.70
N MET A 188 -17.79 23.50 11.73
CA MET A 188 -19.18 23.96 11.66
C MET A 188 -20.03 23.41 12.82
N GLU A 189 -19.86 22.14 13.18
CA GLU A 189 -20.51 21.51 14.33
C GLU A 189 -20.04 22.12 15.66
N LEU A 190 -18.75 22.43 15.78
CA LEU A 190 -18.18 23.12 16.94
C LEU A 190 -18.72 24.57 17.04
N GLU A 191 -18.78 25.32 15.94
CA GLU A 191 -19.40 26.65 15.90
C GLU A 191 -20.89 26.58 16.24
N GLN A 192 -21.63 25.59 15.75
CA GLN A 192 -23.05 25.39 16.06
C GLN A 192 -23.28 25.03 17.53
N THR A 193 -22.48 24.14 18.12
CA THR A 193 -22.59 23.79 19.55
C THR A 193 -22.17 24.94 20.47
N TYR A 194 -21.19 25.76 20.10
CA TYR A 194 -20.88 27.00 20.82
C TYR A 194 -22.00 28.03 20.69
N GLN A 195 -22.60 28.21 19.51
CA GLN A 195 -23.77 29.08 19.33
C GLN A 195 -24.94 28.62 20.22
N ALA A 196 -25.28 27.32 20.20
CA ALA A 196 -26.33 26.77 21.05
C ALA A 196 -26.04 26.93 22.56
N LYS A 197 -24.79 26.73 23.00
CA LYS A 197 -24.35 26.99 24.39
C LYS A 197 -24.50 28.48 24.75
N LEU A 198 -24.13 29.40 23.85
CA LEU A 198 -24.26 30.84 24.05
C LEU A 198 -25.73 31.31 24.07
N GLU A 199 -26.59 30.74 23.22
CA GLU A 199 -28.03 31.04 23.24
C GLU A 199 -28.71 30.51 24.49
N ASN A 200 -28.38 29.28 24.93
CA ASN A 200 -28.90 28.73 26.19
C ASN A 200 -28.43 29.54 27.40
N ALA A 201 -27.15 29.96 27.43
CA ALA A 201 -26.62 30.84 28.47
C ALA A 201 -27.33 32.22 28.49
N LYS A 202 -27.59 32.82 27.31
CA LYS A 202 -28.39 34.04 27.19
C LYS A 202 -29.81 33.84 27.71
N LEU A 203 -30.50 32.78 27.29
CA LEU A 203 -31.86 32.45 27.74
C LEU A 203 -31.93 32.21 29.26
N SER A 204 -30.91 31.60 29.84
CA SER A 204 -30.79 31.42 31.29
C SER A 204 -30.57 32.75 32.02
N SER A 205 -29.70 33.64 31.50
CA SER A 205 -29.54 35.01 32.01
C SER A 205 -30.85 35.79 31.94
N ASP A 206 -31.52 35.75 30.79
CA ASP A 206 -32.82 36.36 30.54
C ASP A 206 -33.90 35.90 31.53
N GLN A 207 -33.92 34.60 31.87
CA GLN A 207 -34.82 34.03 32.87
C GLN A 207 -34.45 34.48 34.29
N ASN A 208 -33.16 34.51 34.62
CA ASN A 208 -32.67 34.98 35.91
C ASN A 208 -32.93 36.50 36.10
N ASP A 209 -32.77 37.32 35.07
CA ASP A 209 -33.08 38.75 35.12
C ASP A 209 -34.59 39.01 35.21
N LYS A 210 -35.43 38.19 34.56
CA LYS A 210 -36.90 38.22 34.76
C LYS A 210 -37.29 37.83 36.19
N ALA A 211 -36.67 36.79 36.76
CA ALA A 211 -36.90 36.37 38.14
C ALA A 211 -36.41 37.41 39.17
N ALA A 212 -35.23 38.01 38.95
CA ALA A 212 -34.70 39.10 39.76
C ALA A 212 -35.53 40.39 39.60
N GLY A 213 -36.12 40.62 38.42
CA GLY A 213 -37.10 41.67 38.17
C GLY A 213 -38.36 41.47 39.03
N ALA A 214 -39.00 40.30 38.92
CA ALA A 214 -40.17 39.95 39.72
C ALA A 214 -39.90 40.05 41.23
N ALA A 215 -38.77 39.51 41.73
CA ALA A 215 -38.39 39.62 43.13
C ALA A 215 -38.14 41.07 43.59
N ARG A 216 -37.63 41.95 42.71
CA ARG A 216 -37.51 43.39 42.99
C ARG A 216 -38.87 44.09 43.01
N GLU A 217 -39.82 43.67 42.17
CA GLU A 217 -41.19 44.19 42.16
C GLU A 217 -41.97 43.73 43.40
N GLU A 218 -41.93 42.45 43.75
CA GLU A 218 -42.50 41.92 45.01
C GLU A 218 -41.92 42.63 46.25
N LEU A 219 -40.60 42.85 46.28
CA LEU A 219 -39.94 43.59 47.36
C LEU A 219 -40.35 45.07 47.40
N LYS A 220 -40.60 45.69 46.23
CA LYS A 220 -41.14 47.06 46.14
C LYS A 220 -42.58 47.10 46.63
N GLU A 221 -43.44 46.15 46.24
CA GLU A 221 -44.80 46.04 46.77
C GLU A 221 -44.79 45.80 48.29
N ALA A 222 -43.92 44.93 48.79
CA ALA A 222 -43.77 44.66 50.21
C ALA A 222 -43.36 45.92 50.98
N ARG A 223 -42.45 46.73 50.45
CA ARG A 223 -42.13 48.07 51.00
C ARG A 223 -43.34 48.99 50.99
N MET A 224 -44.05 49.11 49.87
CA MET A 224 -45.28 49.93 49.79
C MET A 224 -46.36 49.45 50.79
N ARG A 225 -46.50 48.14 51.00
CA ARG A 225 -47.39 47.55 52.03
C ARG A 225 -46.92 47.92 53.44
N ILE A 226 -45.63 47.82 53.74
CA ILE A 226 -45.03 48.21 55.03
C ILE A 226 -45.21 49.71 55.27
N GLU A 227 -44.99 50.57 54.27
CA GLU A 227 -45.18 52.01 54.37
C GLU A 227 -46.66 52.38 54.60
N ALA A 228 -47.59 51.73 53.89
CA ALA A 228 -49.03 51.91 54.10
C ALA A 228 -49.49 51.44 55.49
N LEU A 229 -49.02 50.29 55.97
CA LEU A 229 -49.29 49.79 57.32
C LEU A 229 -48.64 50.68 58.40
N SER A 230 -47.44 51.21 58.14
CA SER A 230 -46.74 52.15 59.03
C SER A 230 -47.46 53.49 59.10
N TYR A 231 -48.02 53.97 57.97
CA TYR A 231 -48.89 55.14 57.94
C TYR A 231 -50.18 54.90 58.76
N GLN A 232 -50.85 53.76 58.57
CA GLN A 232 -52.02 53.36 59.36
C GLN A 232 -51.70 53.25 60.86
N LEU A 233 -50.59 52.61 61.23
CA LEU A 233 -50.11 52.55 62.62
C LEU A 233 -49.84 53.94 63.18
N SER A 234 -49.19 54.84 62.43
CA SER A 234 -48.96 56.23 62.88
C SER A 234 -50.28 57.01 63.04
N GLY A 235 -51.29 56.72 62.23
CA GLY A 235 -52.63 57.29 62.34
C GLY A 235 -53.37 56.79 63.58
N LEU A 236 -53.34 55.47 63.83
CA LEU A 236 -53.90 54.85 65.03
C LEU A 236 -53.17 55.29 66.30
N GLN A 237 -51.84 55.44 66.25
CA GLN A 237 -51.03 55.93 67.37
C GLN A 237 -51.33 57.41 67.68
N LYS A 238 -51.55 58.25 66.67
CA LYS A 238 -52.04 59.63 66.86
C LYS A 238 -53.46 59.69 67.41
N GLN A 239 -54.33 58.75 67.02
CA GLN A 239 -55.68 58.63 67.59
C GLN A 239 -55.62 58.15 69.04
N ALA A 240 -54.73 57.22 69.36
CA ALA A 240 -54.48 56.74 70.73
C ALA A 240 -53.94 57.87 71.61
N SER A 241 -52.89 58.58 71.18
CA SER A 241 -52.34 59.71 71.96
C SER A 241 -53.36 60.82 72.13
N ALA A 242 -54.14 61.17 71.10
CA ALA A 242 -55.22 62.15 71.21
C ALA A 242 -56.36 61.68 72.15
N ALA A 243 -56.60 60.38 72.27
CA ALA A 243 -57.54 59.83 73.24
C ALA A 243 -56.96 59.83 74.67
N GLU A 244 -55.67 59.51 74.84
CA GLU A 244 -54.94 59.59 76.11
C GLU A 244 -54.84 61.03 76.63
N ASP A 245 -54.52 61.99 75.75
CA ASP A 245 -54.49 63.42 76.07
C ASP A 245 -55.89 63.91 76.44
N ARG A 246 -56.95 63.47 75.73
CA ARG A 246 -58.35 63.78 76.08
C ARG A 246 -58.83 63.11 77.36
N ILE A 247 -58.29 61.94 77.71
CA ILE A 247 -58.50 61.33 79.04
C ILE A 247 -57.81 62.20 80.10
N ARG A 248 -56.57 62.66 79.85
CA ARG A 248 -55.84 63.55 80.77
C ARG A 248 -56.55 64.89 80.95
N GLU A 249 -57.09 65.49 79.90
CA GLU A 249 -57.97 66.68 79.96
C GLU A 249 -59.18 66.44 80.87
N LEU A 250 -59.84 65.28 80.73
CA LEU A 250 -61.02 64.91 81.55
C LEU A 250 -60.64 64.59 83.00
N GLU A 251 -59.48 63.99 83.24
CA GLU A 251 -58.94 63.74 84.58
C GLU A 251 -58.53 65.04 85.27
N GLU A 252 -57.89 65.97 84.56
CA GLU A 252 -57.55 67.30 85.07
C GLU A 252 -58.81 68.16 85.31
N MET A 253 -59.80 68.09 84.43
CA MET A 253 -61.13 68.68 84.65
C MET A 253 -61.79 68.12 85.91
N MET A 254 -61.84 66.79 86.07
CA MET A 254 -62.39 66.16 87.28
C MET A 254 -61.57 66.49 88.54
N ALA A 255 -60.24 66.60 88.44
CA ALA A 255 -59.38 67.01 89.56
C ALA A 255 -59.64 68.47 89.94
N GLY A 256 -59.76 69.37 88.95
CA GLY A 256 -60.11 70.76 89.13
C GLY A 256 -61.53 70.96 89.67
N GLU A 257 -62.49 70.12 89.30
CA GLU A 257 -63.83 70.09 89.89
C GLU A 257 -63.79 69.58 91.34
N ARG A 258 -63.12 68.46 91.62
CA ARG A 258 -62.91 67.96 93.00
C ARG A 258 -62.23 69.01 93.88
N GLU A 259 -61.28 69.76 93.34
CA GLU A 259 -60.57 70.81 94.06
C GLU A 259 -61.41 72.09 94.24
N LYS A 260 -62.30 72.43 93.29
CA LYS A 260 -63.35 73.46 93.49
C LYS A 260 -64.32 73.04 94.59
N PHE A 261 -64.80 71.79 94.57
CA PHE A 261 -65.69 71.25 95.59
C PHE A 261 -65.02 71.19 96.96
N ARG A 262 -63.73 70.79 97.05
CA ARG A 262 -62.93 70.88 98.27
C ARG A 262 -62.85 72.32 98.77
N LYS A 263 -62.42 73.28 97.93
CA LYS A 263 -62.35 74.69 98.32
C LYS A 263 -63.70 75.27 98.81
N MET A 264 -64.82 74.83 98.23
CA MET A 264 -66.16 75.18 98.72
C MET A 264 -66.51 74.49 100.05
N LEU A 265 -66.10 73.23 100.25
CA LEU A 265 -66.20 72.55 101.53
C LEU A 265 -65.38 73.26 102.59
N ASP A 266 -64.09 73.54 102.36
CA ASP A 266 -63.23 74.27 103.29
C ASP A 266 -63.79 75.67 103.61
N ALA A 267 -64.47 76.32 102.65
CA ALA A 267 -65.16 77.59 102.88
C ALA A 267 -66.39 77.43 103.78
N LYS A 268 -67.22 76.40 103.57
CA LYS A 268 -68.35 76.10 104.45
C LYS A 268 -67.92 75.55 105.81
N GLU A 269 -66.78 74.89 105.91
CA GLU A 269 -66.17 74.52 107.18
C GLU A 269 -65.66 75.74 107.93
N ARG A 270 -65.06 76.73 107.26
CA ARG A 270 -64.70 78.03 107.87
C ARG A 270 -65.92 78.81 108.36
N GLU A 271 -66.97 78.94 107.53
CA GLU A 271 -68.25 79.52 107.98
C GLU A 271 -68.82 78.77 109.20
N MET A 272 -68.71 77.43 109.22
CA MET A 272 -69.15 76.59 110.33
C MET A 272 -68.23 76.63 111.56
N THR A 273 -66.96 77.04 111.45
CA THR A 273 -66.11 77.35 112.61
C THR A 273 -66.40 78.76 113.12
N GLU A 274 -66.52 79.75 112.23
CA GLU A 274 -66.88 81.13 112.60
C GLU A 274 -68.23 81.19 113.33
N MET A 275 -69.24 80.46 112.85
CA MET A 275 -70.53 80.33 113.54
C MET A 275 -70.45 79.57 114.87
N ARG A 276 -69.52 78.63 115.04
CA ARG A 276 -69.27 77.96 116.33
C ARG A 276 -68.54 78.88 117.30
N ASP A 277 -67.55 79.62 116.83
CA ASP A 277 -66.77 80.55 117.65
C ASP A 277 -67.62 81.74 118.09
N GLN A 278 -68.52 82.25 117.24
CA GLN A 278 -69.55 83.22 117.63
C GLN A 278 -70.53 82.65 118.68
N MET A 279 -70.98 81.40 118.52
CA MET A 279 -71.84 80.73 119.51
C MET A 279 -71.09 80.45 120.83
N GLN A 280 -69.79 80.15 120.76
CA GLN A 280 -68.92 79.96 121.92
C GLN A 280 -68.64 81.29 122.63
N GLN A 281 -68.45 82.39 121.88
CA GLN A 281 -68.36 83.76 122.40
C GLN A 281 -69.64 84.15 123.14
N GLN A 282 -70.82 83.92 122.54
CA GLN A 282 -72.09 84.15 123.24
C GLN A 282 -72.23 83.27 124.49
N LEU A 283 -71.78 82.01 124.46
CA LEU A 283 -71.75 81.16 125.65
C LEU A 283 -70.80 81.69 126.74
N THR A 284 -69.64 82.25 126.39
CA THR A 284 -68.76 82.90 127.37
C THR A 284 -69.32 84.23 127.87
N GLU A 285 -69.96 85.05 127.03
CA GLU A 285 -70.67 86.26 127.45
C GLU A 285 -71.84 85.93 128.40
N TYR A 286 -72.59 84.86 128.13
CA TYR A 286 -73.62 84.35 129.04
C TYR A 286 -73.05 83.77 130.34
N GLN A 287 -71.86 83.15 130.32
CA GLN A 287 -71.19 82.65 131.51
C GLN A 287 -70.62 83.79 132.36
N GLU A 288 -69.96 84.78 131.77
CA GLU A 288 -69.50 85.99 132.46
C GLU A 288 -70.67 86.77 133.05
N LEU A 289 -71.79 86.89 132.32
CA LEU A 289 -73.03 87.48 132.84
C LEU A 289 -73.64 86.64 133.97
N LEU A 290 -73.55 85.31 133.93
CA LEU A 290 -73.96 84.42 135.01
C LEU A 290 -73.06 84.56 136.24
N ASP A 291 -71.74 84.71 136.06
CA ASP A 291 -70.78 84.86 137.15
C ASP A 291 -70.87 86.24 137.80
N VAL A 292 -71.09 87.30 137.02
CA VAL A 292 -71.50 88.64 137.52
C VAL A 292 -72.83 88.54 138.27
N LYS A 293 -73.81 87.79 137.75
CA LYS A 293 -75.08 87.56 138.44
C LYS A 293 -74.92 86.74 139.73
N LEU A 294 -73.98 85.80 139.79
CA LEU A 294 -73.65 85.04 141.00
C LEU A 294 -72.92 85.90 142.03
N ALA A 295 -72.04 86.80 141.61
CA ALA A 295 -71.44 87.80 142.48
C ALA A 295 -72.52 88.74 143.07
N LEU A 296 -73.44 89.24 142.25
CA LEU A 296 -74.58 90.05 142.69
C LEU A 296 -75.54 89.26 143.61
N ASP A 297 -75.83 87.98 143.31
CA ASP A 297 -76.58 87.10 144.21
C ASP A 297 -75.86 86.93 145.57
N MET A 298 -74.52 86.80 145.57
CA MET A 298 -73.72 86.70 146.79
C MET A 298 -73.74 88.01 147.59
N GLU A 299 -73.60 89.17 146.94
CA GLU A 299 -73.76 90.47 147.58
C GLU A 299 -75.18 90.65 148.14
N ILE A 300 -76.22 90.32 147.38
CA ILE A 300 -77.61 90.30 147.83
C ILE A 300 -77.81 89.32 149.00
N SER A 301 -77.10 88.19 149.03
CA SER A 301 -77.12 87.26 150.17
C SER A 301 -76.40 87.79 151.41
N ALA A 302 -75.37 88.62 151.24
CA ALA A 302 -74.66 89.29 152.33
C ALA A 302 -75.50 90.46 152.89
N TYR A 303 -76.13 91.26 152.03
CA TYR A 303 -77.12 92.26 152.44
C TYR A 303 -78.32 91.62 153.13
N ARG A 304 -78.84 90.49 152.61
CA ARG A 304 -79.87 89.70 153.29
C ARG A 304 -79.39 89.21 154.66
N LYS A 305 -78.20 88.63 154.80
CA LYS A 305 -77.68 88.21 156.12
C LYS A 305 -77.46 89.35 157.12
N LEU A 306 -77.20 90.56 156.65
CA LEU A 306 -77.08 91.73 157.51
C LEU A 306 -78.45 92.26 157.94
N LEU A 307 -79.45 92.22 157.04
CA LEU A 307 -80.85 92.58 157.33
C LEU A 307 -81.56 91.50 158.15
N GLU A 308 -81.25 90.21 157.97
CA GLU A 308 -81.69 89.09 158.81
C GLU A 308 -81.23 89.25 160.28
N GLY A 309 -80.26 90.13 160.56
CA GLY A 309 -79.87 90.54 161.92
C GLY A 309 -80.60 91.77 162.48
N GLU A 310 -81.29 92.57 161.67
CA GLU A 310 -82.13 93.71 162.10
C GLU A 310 -83.63 93.36 162.05
N GLU A 311 -84.06 92.50 161.12
CA GLU A 311 -85.46 92.22 160.80
C GLU A 311 -86.10 91.10 161.63
N GLU A 312 -85.34 90.47 162.55
CA GLU A 312 -85.98 89.81 163.72
C GLU A 312 -86.76 90.83 164.59
N ARG A 313 -86.50 92.14 164.42
CA ARG A 313 -87.28 93.23 164.99
C ARG A 313 -88.47 93.67 164.11
N LEU A 314 -88.52 93.33 162.82
CA LEU A 314 -89.55 93.74 161.84
C LEU A 314 -89.83 92.67 160.78
N LYS A 315 -90.94 91.93 160.96
CA LYS A 315 -91.40 90.87 160.04
C LYS A 315 -91.66 91.39 158.62
N LEU A 316 -91.05 90.81 157.57
CA LEU A 316 -91.74 90.58 156.27
C LEU A 316 -91.03 89.62 155.28
N SER A 317 -91.89 88.80 154.67
CA SER A 317 -91.73 87.76 153.62
C SER A 317 -91.72 88.41 152.19
N PRO A 318 -91.62 87.70 151.02
CA PRO A 318 -90.62 86.72 150.53
C PRO A 318 -90.39 86.69 148.96
N SER A 319 -89.59 85.73 148.46
CA SER A 319 -89.84 84.94 147.20
C SER A 319 -89.48 85.55 145.77
N PRO A 320 -89.89 85.04 144.56
CA PRO A 320 -88.98 84.29 143.63
C PRO A 320 -89.13 84.53 142.08
N SER A 321 -88.66 83.56 141.23
CA SER A 321 -89.06 83.24 139.80
C SER A 321 -88.49 84.05 138.59
N SER A 322 -88.50 83.64 137.28
CA SER A 322 -88.55 82.33 136.53
C SER A 322 -88.59 82.46 134.94
N ARG A 323 -88.27 81.38 134.15
CA ARG A 323 -88.74 81.00 132.74
C ARG A 323 -88.17 81.69 131.44
N VAL A 324 -88.41 81.27 130.15
CA VAL A 324 -88.38 79.95 129.39
C VAL A 324 -88.70 80.07 127.83
N THR A 325 -88.33 79.07 126.96
CA THR A 325 -88.79 78.74 125.53
C THR A 325 -88.46 79.64 124.29
N VAL A 326 -88.61 79.28 122.97
CA VAL A 326 -88.19 78.12 122.07
C VAL A 326 -88.71 78.28 120.58
N SER A 327 -88.00 77.80 119.51
CA SER A 327 -88.34 77.96 118.05
C SER A 327 -87.97 76.79 117.07
N ARG A 328 -88.42 76.78 115.77
CA ARG A 328 -88.27 75.69 114.71
C ARG A 328 -88.28 76.19 113.21
N ALA A 329 -87.91 75.35 112.20
CA ALA A 329 -87.84 75.69 110.73
C ALA A 329 -88.02 74.51 109.68
N THR A 330 -87.91 74.75 108.35
CA THR A 330 -88.27 73.90 107.13
C THR A 330 -87.58 74.40 105.81
N SER A 331 -87.50 73.77 104.58
CA SER A 331 -87.64 72.40 103.98
C SER A 331 -87.36 72.38 102.41
N SER A 332 -87.42 71.19 101.73
CA SER A 332 -87.65 70.94 100.23
C SER A 332 -86.52 71.22 99.18
N SER A 333 -86.44 70.70 97.91
CA SER A 333 -86.95 69.49 97.17
C SER A 333 -86.46 69.38 95.66
N SER A 334 -86.76 68.26 94.93
CA SER A 334 -86.82 68.05 93.42
C SER A 334 -85.50 67.93 92.57
N SER A 335 -85.39 67.37 91.31
CA SER A 335 -86.13 66.34 90.49
C SER A 335 -85.51 66.06 89.06
N SER A 336 -85.84 64.91 88.38
CA SER A 336 -85.65 64.54 86.91
C SER A 336 -84.21 64.33 86.33
N SER A 337 -83.86 63.75 85.14
CA SER A 337 -84.37 62.79 84.07
C SER A 337 -83.18 62.49 83.05
N THR A 338 -83.09 61.83 81.85
CA THR A 338 -83.78 60.93 80.83
C THR A 338 -82.78 60.66 79.65
N SER A 339 -82.80 59.70 78.68
CA SER A 339 -83.26 58.27 78.52
C SER A 339 -83.06 57.67 77.06
N LEU A 340 -82.74 56.36 76.89
CA LEU A 340 -82.82 55.46 75.64
C LEU A 340 -81.71 55.62 74.52
N VAL A 341 -81.53 54.85 73.39
CA VAL A 341 -82.20 53.69 72.70
C VAL A 341 -81.33 52.94 71.60
N ARG A 342 -81.56 51.61 71.30
CA ARG A 342 -81.20 50.74 70.09
C ARG A 342 -79.72 50.53 69.63
N SER A 343 -79.21 49.46 68.96
CA SER A 343 -79.58 48.04 68.54
C SER A 343 -78.25 47.31 68.09
N SER A 344 -78.03 46.10 67.50
CA SER A 344 -78.78 44.94 66.92
C SER A 344 -77.90 43.62 66.90
N ARG A 345 -78.16 42.54 66.09
CA ARG A 345 -77.44 41.22 66.15
C ARG A 345 -77.57 40.23 64.94
N GLY A 346 -76.51 39.44 64.64
CA GLY A 346 -76.46 38.24 63.72
C GLY A 346 -75.05 37.58 63.66
N LYS A 347 -74.71 36.44 63.00
CA LYS A 347 -75.44 35.30 62.34
C LYS A 347 -74.65 33.93 62.47
N ARG A 348 -74.59 32.94 61.53
CA ARG A 348 -74.31 31.48 61.84
C ARG A 348 -73.94 30.51 60.66
N ARG A 349 -73.20 29.38 60.92
CA ARG A 349 -73.15 28.02 60.23
C ARG A 349 -72.13 27.80 59.05
N ARG A 350 -71.82 26.59 58.49
CA ARG A 350 -71.28 25.21 58.89
C ARG A 350 -71.22 24.30 57.59
N ILE A 351 -70.58 23.10 57.58
CA ILE A 351 -70.65 21.95 56.58
C ILE A 351 -69.55 21.99 55.47
N GLU A 352 -68.69 20.99 55.13
CA GLU A 352 -68.66 19.47 55.08
C GLU A 352 -69.20 18.93 53.70
N ALA A 353 -68.75 17.89 52.93
CA ALA A 353 -67.85 16.70 52.94
C ALA A 353 -67.67 16.17 51.43
N GLU A 354 -66.92 15.17 50.89
CA GLU A 354 -65.86 14.17 51.29
C GLU A 354 -64.97 13.62 50.07
N GLU A 355 -64.85 12.29 49.79
CA GLU A 355 -63.86 11.56 48.90
C GLU A 355 -64.23 11.26 47.40
N PHE A 356 -63.29 10.71 46.56
CA PHE A 356 -63.28 9.30 45.99
C PHE A 356 -62.31 9.02 44.77
N SER A 357 -62.26 7.77 44.25
CA SER A 357 -61.25 7.10 43.36
C SER A 357 -61.59 6.93 41.84
N GLY A 358 -60.67 6.43 40.98
CA GLY A 358 -60.99 6.05 39.56
C GLY A 358 -59.95 5.39 38.60
N SER A 359 -59.71 4.07 38.75
CA SER A 359 -59.31 2.98 37.79
C SER A 359 -58.87 3.19 36.30
N GLY A 360 -57.90 2.35 35.84
CA GLY A 360 -57.87 1.69 34.49
C GLY A 360 -56.75 2.09 33.47
N THR A 361 -56.31 1.27 32.48
CA THR A 361 -56.45 -0.19 32.16
C THR A 361 -55.31 -0.72 31.24
N SER A 362 -55.02 -2.04 31.30
CA SER A 362 -54.60 -2.97 30.20
C SER A 362 -53.46 -2.66 29.20
N GLY A 363 -52.51 -3.60 29.06
CA GLY A 363 -51.62 -3.78 27.90
C GLY A 363 -50.89 -5.14 27.92
N ILE A 364 -50.66 -5.79 26.77
CA ILE A 364 -50.09 -7.16 26.66
C ILE A 364 -48.85 -7.15 25.74
N GLY A 365 -47.80 -7.89 26.09
CA GLY A 365 -46.65 -8.13 25.23
C GLY A 365 -45.72 -9.24 25.73
N THR A 366 -45.69 -10.39 25.03
CA THR A 366 -44.78 -11.51 25.28
C THR A 366 -43.69 -11.59 24.20
N GLY A 367 -42.41 -11.73 24.56
CA GLY A 367 -41.33 -11.82 23.58
C GLY A 367 -40.02 -12.40 24.13
N SER A 368 -39.66 -13.58 23.64
CA SER A 368 -38.53 -14.43 24.02
C SER A 368 -37.16 -13.76 24.19
N ILE A 369 -36.46 -14.17 25.26
CA ILE A 369 -34.99 -14.10 25.38
C ILE A 369 -34.31 -15.02 24.36
N SER A 370 -33.25 -14.52 23.70
CA SER A 370 -32.27 -15.33 22.96
C SER A 370 -30.88 -14.72 23.13
N GLY A 371 -29.87 -15.56 23.40
CA GLY A 371 -28.53 -15.10 23.75
C GLY A 371 -27.68 -14.73 22.54
N SER A 372 -26.99 -13.60 22.61
CA SER A 372 -25.95 -13.19 21.67
C SER A 372 -24.65 -13.95 21.94
N SER A 373 -24.30 -14.90 21.07
CA SER A 373 -22.95 -15.46 21.02
C SER A 373 -22.03 -14.54 20.20
N SER A 374 -20.85 -14.23 20.74
CA SER A 374 -19.88 -13.32 20.12
C SER A 374 -19.17 -13.97 18.92
N SER A 375 -19.57 -13.60 17.71
CA SER A 375 -18.94 -14.03 16.46
C SER A 375 -17.77 -13.12 16.07
N SER A 376 -16.55 -13.51 16.44
CA SER A 376 -15.34 -12.85 15.95
C SER A 376 -15.19 -13.03 14.43
N SER A 377 -15.20 -11.92 13.69
CA SER A 377 -15.06 -11.91 12.23
C SER A 377 -13.60 -12.08 11.84
N PHE A 378 -13.25 -13.27 11.34
CA PHE A 378 -11.94 -13.53 10.74
C PHE A 378 -11.97 -13.20 9.25
N GLN A 379 -11.02 -12.38 8.80
CA GLN A 379 -10.84 -12.07 7.38
C GLN A 379 -9.77 -13.00 6.79
N MET A 380 -10.07 -13.64 5.67
CA MET A 380 -9.18 -14.58 4.99
C MET A 380 -8.76 -14.00 3.64
N SER A 381 -7.46 -13.77 3.46
CA SER A 381 -6.88 -13.36 2.18
C SER A 381 -6.18 -14.55 1.53
N GLN A 382 -6.32 -14.70 0.20
CA GLN A 382 -5.55 -15.65 -0.59
C GLN A 382 -4.93 -14.93 -1.79
N GLN A 383 -3.68 -15.25 -2.12
CA GLN A 383 -2.99 -14.77 -3.31
C GLN A 383 -2.31 -15.95 -4.01
N ALA A 384 -2.31 -15.97 -5.34
CA ALA A 384 -1.66 -17.01 -6.14
C ALA A 384 -0.99 -16.40 -7.38
N SER A 385 0.18 -16.92 -7.74
CA SER A 385 0.94 -16.52 -8.92
C SER A 385 1.64 -17.73 -9.55
N ALA A 386 1.91 -17.64 -10.86
CA ALA A 386 2.68 -18.63 -11.60
C ALA A 386 3.49 -17.94 -12.71
N THR A 387 4.78 -18.29 -12.80
CA THR A 387 5.73 -17.75 -13.77
C THR A 387 5.84 -18.65 -15.01
N GLY A 388 5.36 -19.89 -14.92
CA GLY A 388 5.40 -20.89 -16.00
C GLY A 388 4.13 -21.73 -16.11
N SER A 389 4.21 -22.83 -16.86
CA SER A 389 3.06 -23.68 -17.23
C SER A 389 2.26 -24.31 -16.08
N ILE A 390 2.80 -24.32 -14.86
CA ILE A 390 2.22 -25.01 -13.69
C ILE A 390 1.74 -23.98 -12.67
N SER A 391 0.51 -24.15 -12.15
CA SER A 391 -0.04 -23.35 -11.05
C SER A 391 -0.47 -24.20 -9.86
N ILE A 392 -0.48 -23.61 -8.67
CA ILE A 392 -1.05 -24.21 -7.44
C ILE A 392 -2.56 -23.94 -7.41
N GLU A 393 -3.35 -24.85 -7.97
CA GLU A 393 -4.80 -24.69 -8.17
C GLU A 393 -5.59 -24.72 -6.86
N GLU A 394 -5.14 -25.49 -5.86
CA GLU A 394 -5.75 -25.53 -4.52
C GLU A 394 -4.70 -25.89 -3.46
N ILE A 395 -4.88 -25.37 -2.24
CA ILE A 395 -4.18 -25.84 -1.03
C ILE A 395 -5.21 -26.09 0.07
N ASP A 396 -5.12 -27.23 0.75
CA ASP A 396 -5.96 -27.46 1.91
C ASP A 396 -5.43 -26.70 3.13
N LEU A 397 -6.35 -26.07 3.87
CA LEU A 397 -6.07 -25.33 5.11
C LEU A 397 -5.94 -26.29 6.30
N GLU A 398 -6.54 -27.48 6.24
CA GLU A 398 -6.34 -28.57 7.20
C GLU A 398 -5.07 -29.41 6.90
N GLY A 399 -4.30 -29.04 5.86
CA GLY A 399 -3.01 -29.65 5.55
C GLY A 399 -3.07 -31.05 4.94
N LYS A 400 -4.23 -31.53 4.50
CA LYS A 400 -4.38 -32.87 3.91
C LYS A 400 -3.74 -32.97 2.53
N TYR A 401 -3.78 -31.90 1.72
CA TYR A 401 -3.22 -31.91 0.36
C TYR A 401 -2.83 -30.53 -0.20
N VAL A 402 -2.11 -30.58 -1.31
CA VAL A 402 -1.89 -29.48 -2.27
C VAL A 402 -2.18 -30.00 -3.68
N GLN A 403 -2.82 -29.19 -4.52
CA GLN A 403 -3.12 -29.52 -5.92
C GLN A 403 -2.35 -28.62 -6.89
N LEU A 404 -1.71 -29.23 -7.89
CA LEU A 404 -1.07 -28.55 -9.00
C LEU A 404 -1.81 -28.84 -10.30
N LYS A 405 -1.73 -27.90 -11.25
CA LYS A 405 -2.29 -28.02 -12.59
C LYS A 405 -1.32 -27.55 -13.66
N ASN A 406 -1.23 -28.28 -14.76
CA ASN A 406 -0.61 -27.81 -15.98
C ASN A 406 -1.63 -27.05 -16.83
N ASN A 407 -1.48 -25.73 -16.93
CA ASN A 407 -2.38 -24.86 -17.70
C ASN A 407 -1.97 -24.73 -19.17
N SER A 408 -0.89 -25.41 -19.60
CA SER A 408 -0.39 -25.36 -20.98
C SER A 408 -0.89 -26.53 -21.82
N GLU A 409 -0.83 -26.35 -23.14
CA GLU A 409 -1.14 -27.37 -24.16
C GLU A 409 -0.01 -28.42 -24.33
N LYS A 410 1.01 -28.42 -23.47
CA LYS A 410 2.19 -29.30 -23.59
C LYS A 410 2.44 -30.07 -22.29
N ASP A 411 2.89 -31.31 -22.43
CA ASP A 411 3.30 -32.15 -21.29
C ASP A 411 4.55 -31.55 -20.62
N GLN A 412 4.47 -31.33 -19.30
CA GLN A 412 5.53 -30.72 -18.50
C GLN A 412 6.21 -31.77 -17.62
N SER A 413 7.52 -31.96 -17.78
CA SER A 413 8.31 -32.74 -16.83
C SER A 413 8.49 -31.94 -15.54
N LEU A 414 8.24 -32.57 -14.39
CA LEU A 414 8.54 -32.04 -13.06
C LEU A 414 9.71 -32.81 -12.41
N GLY A 415 10.55 -33.46 -13.21
CA GLY A 415 11.66 -34.28 -12.71
C GLY A 415 12.59 -33.49 -11.79
N ASN A 416 12.75 -33.95 -10.54
CA ASN A 416 13.49 -33.29 -9.46
C ASN A 416 12.91 -31.98 -8.89
N TRP A 417 11.78 -31.48 -9.40
CA TRP A 417 11.11 -30.29 -8.85
C TRP A 417 10.68 -30.53 -7.40
N ARG A 418 10.52 -29.46 -6.64
CA ARG A 418 10.14 -29.49 -5.21
C ARG A 418 8.93 -28.63 -4.95
N LEU A 419 7.88 -29.21 -4.40
CA LEU A 419 6.71 -28.49 -3.89
C LEU A 419 6.91 -28.30 -2.38
N LYS A 420 7.03 -27.04 -1.96
CA LYS A 420 7.33 -26.65 -0.58
C LYS A 420 6.15 -25.97 0.10
N ARG A 421 6.12 -26.02 1.43
CA ARG A 421 5.17 -25.27 2.27
C ARG A 421 5.85 -24.80 3.54
N GLN A 422 5.58 -23.55 3.92
CA GLN A 422 5.99 -22.90 5.15
C GLN A 422 4.75 -22.33 5.86
N ILE A 423 4.78 -22.30 7.18
CA ILE A 423 3.65 -21.88 8.02
C ILE A 423 4.15 -20.86 9.05
N GLY A 424 3.72 -19.60 8.89
CA GLY A 424 4.36 -18.46 9.54
C GLY A 424 5.88 -18.49 9.34
N ASP A 425 6.63 -18.19 10.40
CA ASP A 425 8.10 -18.26 10.45
C ASP A 425 8.63 -19.66 10.82
N GLY A 426 7.78 -20.69 10.76
CA GLY A 426 8.13 -22.07 11.08
C GLY A 426 9.01 -22.76 10.02
N GLU A 427 9.42 -24.00 10.34
CA GLU A 427 10.23 -24.82 9.45
C GLU A 427 9.53 -25.12 8.10
N GLU A 428 10.34 -25.19 7.04
CA GLU A 428 9.89 -25.47 5.69
C GLU A 428 9.88 -26.98 5.39
N ILE A 429 8.75 -27.49 4.91
CA ILE A 429 8.60 -28.87 4.46
C ILE A 429 8.58 -28.93 2.93
N ALA A 430 9.27 -29.91 2.31
CA ALA A 430 9.40 -30.02 0.85
C ALA A 430 9.16 -31.45 0.31
N TYR A 431 8.10 -31.60 -0.50
CA TYR A 431 7.88 -32.79 -1.32
C TYR A 431 8.73 -32.74 -2.60
N LYS A 432 9.44 -33.82 -2.94
CA LYS A 432 10.23 -33.93 -4.17
C LYS A 432 9.57 -34.85 -5.19
N PHE A 433 9.37 -34.36 -6.42
CA PHE A 433 8.90 -35.15 -7.55
C PHE A 433 9.96 -36.15 -8.03
N THR A 434 9.51 -37.34 -8.47
CA THR A 434 10.43 -38.37 -8.97
C THR A 434 11.03 -37.94 -10.33
N PRO A 435 12.27 -38.33 -10.68
CA PRO A 435 12.95 -37.85 -11.90
C PRO A 435 12.26 -38.18 -13.23
N LYS A 436 11.23 -39.04 -13.23
CA LYS A 436 10.45 -39.43 -14.41
C LYS A 436 9.00 -38.93 -14.38
N TYR A 437 8.65 -38.04 -13.43
CA TYR A 437 7.30 -37.53 -13.32
C TYR A 437 7.00 -36.46 -14.38
N VAL A 438 5.90 -36.65 -15.11
CA VAL A 438 5.40 -35.74 -16.15
C VAL A 438 3.93 -35.47 -15.88
N LEU A 439 3.56 -34.18 -15.83
CA LEU A 439 2.17 -33.71 -15.74
C LEU A 439 1.69 -33.32 -17.13
N ARG A 440 0.68 -34.03 -17.66
CA ARG A 440 0.24 -33.83 -19.05
C ARG A 440 -0.42 -32.46 -19.26
N ALA A 441 -0.52 -32.05 -20.52
CA ALA A 441 -1.31 -30.88 -20.92
C ALA A 441 -2.71 -30.89 -20.27
N GLY A 442 -3.11 -29.78 -19.64
CA GLY A 442 -4.40 -29.65 -18.93
C GLY A 442 -4.59 -30.52 -17.68
N GLN A 443 -3.60 -31.34 -17.27
CA GLN A 443 -3.75 -32.32 -16.20
C GLN A 443 -3.55 -31.69 -14.81
N THR A 444 -4.34 -32.16 -13.84
CA THR A 444 -4.17 -31.89 -12.40
C THR A 444 -3.49 -33.06 -11.67
N VAL A 445 -2.76 -32.74 -10.61
CA VAL A 445 -2.20 -33.70 -9.65
C VAL A 445 -2.42 -33.20 -8.23
N THR A 446 -2.96 -34.06 -7.38
CA THR A 446 -3.13 -33.79 -5.94
C THR A 446 -2.10 -34.60 -5.14
N ILE A 447 -1.33 -33.90 -4.30
CA ILE A 447 -0.29 -34.46 -3.44
C ILE A 447 -0.80 -34.44 -2.00
N TRP A 448 -1.13 -35.62 -1.46
CA TRP A 448 -1.68 -35.80 -0.13
C TRP A 448 -0.60 -36.07 0.91
N GLY A 449 -0.83 -35.63 2.15
CA GLY A 449 -0.10 -36.13 3.33
C GLY A 449 -0.48 -37.59 3.63
N ALA A 450 0.39 -38.33 4.31
CA ALA A 450 0.16 -39.73 4.65
C ALA A 450 -1.08 -39.96 5.51
N ASP A 451 -1.41 -39.03 6.41
CA ASP A 451 -2.51 -39.18 7.39
C ASP A 451 -3.89 -38.94 6.76
N ALA A 452 -3.95 -38.44 5.52
CA ALA A 452 -5.21 -38.19 4.82
C ALA A 452 -5.96 -39.46 4.36
N GLY A 453 -5.35 -40.65 4.53
CA GLY A 453 -5.99 -41.95 4.24
C GLY A 453 -6.20 -42.26 2.75
N VAL A 454 -5.64 -41.45 1.84
CA VAL A 454 -5.82 -41.60 0.38
C VAL A 454 -4.82 -42.59 -0.20
N SER A 455 -5.30 -43.50 -1.06
CA SER A 455 -4.46 -44.46 -1.79
C SER A 455 -3.60 -43.78 -2.87
N HIS A 456 -2.34 -44.17 -2.98
CA HIS A 456 -1.40 -43.62 -3.96
C HIS A 456 -1.64 -44.18 -5.37
N SER A 457 -2.24 -43.39 -6.26
CA SER A 457 -2.46 -43.70 -7.67
C SER A 457 -1.83 -42.63 -8.60
N PRO A 458 -0.52 -42.71 -8.88
CA PRO A 458 0.12 -41.82 -9.84
C PRO A 458 -0.41 -42.08 -11.28
N PRO A 459 -0.43 -41.08 -12.17
CA PRO A 459 0.19 -39.75 -12.00
C PRO A 459 -0.66 -38.72 -11.24
N SER A 460 -1.99 -38.88 -11.15
CA SER A 460 -2.89 -37.83 -10.62
C SER A 460 -3.00 -37.78 -9.09
N VAL A 461 -2.72 -38.87 -8.37
CA VAL A 461 -2.79 -38.91 -6.91
C VAL A 461 -1.45 -39.35 -6.32
N LEU A 462 -0.70 -38.38 -5.80
CA LEU A 462 0.56 -38.60 -5.11
C LEU A 462 0.32 -38.60 -3.59
N VAL A 463 1.06 -39.43 -2.86
CA VAL A 463 1.00 -39.49 -1.39
C VAL A 463 2.40 -39.36 -0.83
N TRP A 464 2.60 -38.39 0.04
CA TRP A 464 3.87 -38.13 0.70
C TRP A 464 4.06 -39.05 1.90
N LYS A 465 4.35 -40.33 1.64
CA LYS A 465 4.40 -41.42 2.63
C LYS A 465 5.26 -41.18 3.88
N ASN A 466 6.17 -40.21 3.85
CA ASN A 466 7.09 -39.90 4.94
C ASN A 466 6.67 -38.65 5.74
N GLN A 467 5.54 -38.02 5.42
CA GLN A 467 5.06 -36.78 6.03
C GLN A 467 3.55 -36.90 6.27
N GLY A 468 3.12 -36.84 7.53
CA GLY A 468 1.72 -37.02 7.91
C GLY A 468 0.78 -35.98 7.29
N SER A 469 1.15 -34.70 7.40
CA SER A 469 0.37 -33.55 6.94
C SER A 469 1.27 -32.47 6.33
N TRP A 470 0.69 -31.66 5.44
CA TRP A 470 1.23 -30.39 4.96
C TRP A 470 1.17 -29.26 6.00
N GLY A 471 0.62 -29.53 7.20
CA GLY A 471 0.55 -28.64 8.34
C GLY A 471 -0.55 -27.58 8.27
N THR A 472 -0.95 -27.05 9.40
CA THR A 472 -2.06 -26.09 9.56
C THR A 472 -1.58 -24.80 10.24
N GLY A 473 -2.19 -23.65 9.90
CA GLY A 473 -1.82 -22.37 10.53
C GLY A 473 -2.55 -21.16 9.93
N GLY A 474 -2.34 -20.00 10.54
CA GLY A 474 -2.97 -18.73 10.15
C GLY A 474 -2.30 -17.98 9.00
N ASN A 475 -1.02 -18.26 8.73
CA ASN A 475 -0.27 -17.76 7.57
C ASN A 475 0.42 -18.96 6.91
N ILE A 476 0.11 -19.23 5.65
CA ILE A 476 0.59 -20.39 4.90
C ILE A 476 1.16 -19.89 3.57
N ARG A 477 2.43 -20.21 3.27
CA ARG A 477 3.05 -20.01 1.96
C ARG A 477 3.39 -21.36 1.35
N THR A 478 2.74 -21.72 0.25
CA THR A 478 3.04 -22.92 -0.54
C THR A 478 3.66 -22.50 -1.86
N TYR A 479 4.76 -23.11 -2.29
CA TYR A 479 5.41 -22.73 -3.55
C TYR A 479 6.11 -23.89 -4.25
N LEU A 480 6.18 -23.82 -5.57
CA LEU A 480 6.76 -24.82 -6.45
C LEU A 480 8.10 -24.31 -6.99
N VAL A 481 9.13 -25.13 -6.81
CA VAL A 481 10.51 -24.86 -7.23
C VAL A 481 10.91 -25.83 -8.34
N ASN A 482 11.51 -25.32 -9.41
CA ASN A 482 11.97 -26.14 -10.54
C ASN A 482 13.25 -26.95 -10.19
N ALA A 483 13.91 -27.53 -11.20
CA ALA A 483 15.13 -28.33 -10.99
C ALA A 483 16.36 -27.42 -10.74
N GLU A 484 16.30 -26.21 -11.28
CA GLU A 484 17.30 -25.15 -11.30
C GLU A 484 17.38 -24.41 -9.95
N GLY A 485 16.24 -24.30 -9.24
CA GLY A 485 16.13 -23.69 -7.91
C GLY A 485 15.20 -22.48 -7.82
N GLU A 486 14.53 -22.11 -8.92
CA GLU A 486 13.69 -20.92 -9.07
C GLU A 486 12.25 -21.18 -8.62
N GLU A 487 11.59 -20.20 -8.02
CA GLU A 487 10.17 -20.25 -7.68
C GLU A 487 9.31 -20.02 -8.94
N VAL A 488 8.62 -21.07 -9.41
CA VAL A 488 7.81 -21.04 -10.64
C VAL A 488 6.31 -20.93 -10.41
N ALA A 489 5.83 -21.19 -9.19
CA ALA A 489 4.48 -20.88 -8.75
C ALA A 489 4.41 -20.69 -7.23
N VAL A 490 3.59 -19.75 -6.75
CA VAL A 490 3.42 -19.43 -5.33
C VAL A 490 1.94 -19.30 -5.00
N ARG A 491 1.53 -19.74 -3.81
CA ARG A 491 0.22 -19.45 -3.23
C ARG A 491 0.35 -19.18 -1.74
N SER A 492 -0.09 -18.00 -1.32
CA SER A 492 -0.14 -17.59 0.08
C SER A 492 -1.59 -17.47 0.57
N VAL A 493 -1.81 -17.77 1.85
CA VAL A 493 -3.09 -17.61 2.53
C VAL A 493 -2.84 -17.03 3.92
N THR A 494 -3.49 -15.92 4.24
CA THR A 494 -3.34 -15.20 5.51
C THR A 494 -4.71 -14.95 6.14
N LYS A 495 -4.88 -15.42 7.37
CA LYS A 495 -6.07 -15.23 8.21
C LYS A 495 -5.81 -14.15 9.25
N SER A 496 -6.40 -12.97 9.09
CA SER A 496 -6.39 -11.91 10.09
C SER A 496 -7.64 -11.98 10.98
N VAL A 497 -7.50 -11.50 12.21
CA VAL A 497 -8.63 -11.24 13.12
C VAL A 497 -9.01 -9.77 12.93
N VAL A 498 -10.27 -9.48 12.61
CA VAL A 498 -10.77 -8.10 12.72
C VAL A 498 -11.28 -7.94 14.14
N VAL A 499 -10.47 -7.30 14.99
CA VAL A 499 -10.97 -6.76 16.25
C VAL A 499 -11.83 -5.56 15.88
N ARG A 500 -13.12 -5.62 16.21
CA ARG A 500 -13.95 -4.42 16.29
C ARG A 500 -13.70 -3.83 17.66
N GLU A 501 -12.86 -2.81 17.71
CA GLU A 501 -12.76 -1.94 18.87
C GLU A 501 -14.07 -1.13 18.90
N ASN A 502 -14.90 -1.40 19.91
CA ASN A 502 -15.95 -0.46 20.30
C ASN A 502 -15.23 0.62 21.11
N GLU A 503 -15.18 1.84 20.58
CA GLU A 503 -14.77 3.02 21.33
C GLU A 503 -15.90 3.37 22.31
N GLU A 504 -15.83 2.80 23.53
CA GLU A 504 -16.50 3.37 24.69
C GLU A 504 -15.53 4.41 25.29
N GLU A 505 -15.83 5.69 25.05
CA GLU A 505 -15.02 6.82 25.53
C GLU A 505 -15.09 6.92 27.07
N GLU A 506 -14.02 6.58 27.78
CA GLU A 506 -13.80 7.01 29.17
C GLU A 506 -12.86 8.24 29.19
N ASP A 507 -13.35 9.36 29.74
CA ASP A 507 -12.60 10.62 29.86
C ASP A 507 -11.43 10.50 30.86
N GLU A 508 -10.18 10.38 30.37
CA GLU A 508 -8.98 10.81 31.12
C GLU A 508 -8.28 11.99 30.41
N ALA A 509 -8.36 13.16 31.04
CA ALA A 509 -7.78 14.40 30.51
C ALA A 509 -6.31 14.55 30.93
N GLU A 510 -5.37 14.11 30.09
CA GLU A 510 -3.95 14.40 30.28
C GLU A 510 -3.61 15.84 29.82
N PHE A 511 -2.78 16.52 30.62
CA PHE A 511 -2.53 17.96 30.52
C PHE A 511 -1.31 18.24 29.63
N GLY A 512 -1.50 18.96 28.52
CA GLY A 512 -0.42 19.19 27.55
C GLY A 512 0.61 20.24 27.97
N GLU A 513 1.90 19.90 27.86
CA GLU A 513 3.01 20.84 27.74
C GLU A 513 3.78 20.57 26.43
N GLU A 514 3.62 21.45 25.43
CA GLU A 514 4.58 21.55 24.33
C GLU A 514 5.76 22.42 24.78
N GLU A 515 7.01 21.99 24.58
CA GLU A 515 8.05 22.96 24.20
C GLU A 515 9.27 22.36 23.47
N LEU A 516 9.85 23.19 22.60
CA LEU A 516 11.23 23.19 22.12
C LEU A 516 11.78 21.98 21.33
N PHE A 517 11.66 22.14 20.00
CA PHE A 517 12.76 21.97 19.04
C PHE A 517 14.18 22.01 19.66
N ASN A 518 15.05 21.06 19.28
CA ASN A 518 16.49 21.36 19.23
C ASN A 518 17.22 20.55 18.13
N GLN A 519 17.75 21.24 17.13
CA GLN A 519 18.43 20.64 15.98
C GLN A 519 19.95 20.59 16.24
N GLN A 520 20.46 19.44 16.67
CA GLN A 520 21.88 19.29 16.99
C GLN A 520 22.77 19.12 15.74
N GLY A 521 23.61 20.12 15.50
CA GLY A 521 24.89 19.95 14.80
C GLY A 521 26.04 20.34 15.74
N ASP A 522 27.00 19.44 15.97
CA ASP A 522 28.15 19.67 16.87
C ASP A 522 29.47 19.75 16.08
N PRO A 523 30.24 20.87 16.14
CA PRO A 523 31.42 21.07 15.30
C PRO A 523 32.77 20.95 16.04
N ARG A 524 33.64 20.03 15.61
CA ARG A 524 35.07 19.95 16.01
C ARG A 524 35.94 19.44 14.85
N THR A 525 37.17 19.91 14.60
CA THR A 525 37.94 21.04 15.17
C THR A 525 39.07 21.48 14.21
N THR A 526 39.33 22.79 14.14
CA THR A 526 40.63 23.45 13.87
C THR A 526 41.61 22.89 12.82
N SER A 527 41.89 23.71 11.79
CA SER A 527 43.27 24.10 11.48
C SER A 527 43.32 25.49 10.84
N ARG A 528 44.47 26.18 10.89
CA ARG A 528 44.68 27.53 10.37
C ARG A 528 45.27 27.49 8.96
N GLY A 529 44.84 28.41 8.09
CA GLY A 529 45.43 28.59 6.76
C GLY A 529 44.90 29.85 6.08
N CYS A 530 45.46 31.02 6.42
CA CYS A 530 45.16 32.28 5.73
C CYS A 530 46.37 32.68 4.88
N SER A 531 46.17 32.83 3.57
CA SER A 531 47.09 33.52 2.66
C SER A 531 46.26 34.16 1.56
N VAL A 532 46.51 35.43 1.30
CA VAL A 532 45.89 36.18 0.19
C VAL A 532 46.90 36.27 -0.95
N MET A 533 46.53 35.74 -2.11
CA MET A 533 46.77 36.30 -3.44
C MET A 533 45.93 35.56 -4.48
#